data_AF-A0A831XHV7-F1
#
_entry.id   AF-A0A831XHV7-F1
#
_cell.length_a   1.000
_cell.length_b   1.000
_cell.length_c   1.000
_cell.angle_alpha   90.00
_cell.angle_beta   90.00
_cell.angle_gamma   90.00
#
_symmetry.space_group_name_H-M   'P 1'
#
loop_
_entity.id
_entity.type
_entity.pdbx_description
1 polymer ?
#
loop_
_entity_poly.entity_id
_entity_poly.type
_entity_poly.pdbx_seq_one_letter_code
_entity_poly.pdbx_strand_id
1 'polypeptide(L)'
;PFPKSGTVAYVPRPSVARHLTERLKGKPLAEIPPELPTNICYSFVDSEEAIWVAANYSWDEAAKQIKAQSSADNQRSKANAEAAIGWALGLWNDMFGPA
;
A
#
# COMPACT_ATOMS: atom_id res chain seq x y z
N PRO A 1 6.91 10.22 -0.58
CA PRO A 1 6.66 9.89 -2.01
C PRO A 1 6.43 8.38 -2.15
N PHE A 2 5.51 7.96 -3.03
CA PHE A 2 5.07 6.58 -3.13
C PHE A 2 6.02 5.72 -3.98
N PRO A 3 6.48 4.54 -3.52
CA PRO A 3 7.21 3.61 -4.38
C PRO A 3 6.27 3.00 -5.43
N LYS A 4 6.83 2.66 -6.59
CA LYS A 4 6.11 1.89 -7.62
C LYS A 4 6.12 0.41 -7.25
N SER A 5 5.35 0.03 -6.23
CA SER A 5 5.29 -1.32 -5.67
C SER A 5 3.93 -1.98 -5.90
N GLY A 6 3.88 -3.31 -5.75
CA GLY A 6 2.63 -4.07 -5.78
C GLY A 6 1.62 -3.56 -4.75
N THR A 7 2.07 -3.28 -3.52
CA THR A 7 1.21 -2.72 -2.46
C THR A 7 0.63 -1.36 -2.84
N VAL A 8 1.43 -0.44 -3.36
CA VAL A 8 0.94 0.90 -3.76
C VAL A 8 0.01 0.83 -4.97
N ALA A 9 0.17 -0.13 -5.87
CA ALA A 9 -0.78 -0.35 -6.95
C ALA A 9 -2.10 -0.97 -6.46
N TYR A 10 -2.03 -1.84 -5.47
CA TYR A 10 -3.16 -2.64 -4.97
C TYR A 10 -4.02 -1.91 -3.93
N VAL A 11 -3.41 -1.31 -2.91
CA VAL A 11 -4.11 -0.70 -1.75
C VAL A 11 -5.09 0.40 -2.16
N PRO A 12 -4.80 1.32 -3.09
CA PRO A 12 -5.73 2.39 -3.43
C PRO A 12 -6.87 1.95 -4.37
N ARG A 13 -6.94 0.68 -4.79
CA ARG A 13 -7.99 0.21 -5.73
C ARG A 13 -9.42 0.53 -5.23
N PRO A 14 -9.80 0.29 -3.95
CA PRO A 14 -11.14 0.64 -3.47
C PRO A 14 -11.39 2.15 -3.50
N SER A 15 -10.39 2.97 -3.18
CA SER A 15 -10.46 4.42 -3.27
C SER A 15 -10.75 4.85 -4.70
N VAL A 16 -9.98 4.35 -5.68
CA VAL A 16 -10.20 4.67 -7.10
C VAL A 16 -11.59 4.25 -7.56
N ALA A 17 -12.04 3.03 -7.22
CA ALA A 17 -13.37 2.54 -7.56
C ALA A 17 -14.49 3.42 -6.95
N ARG A 18 -14.32 3.85 -5.69
CA ARG A 18 -15.23 4.78 -5.01
C ARG A 18 -15.25 6.15 -5.69
N HIS A 19 -14.08 6.71 -6.00
CA HIS A 19 -13.97 7.98 -6.71
C HIS A 19 -14.68 7.94 -8.07
N LEU A 20 -14.54 6.85 -8.84
CA LEU A 20 -15.26 6.66 -10.10
C LEU A 20 -16.78 6.59 -9.87
N THR A 21 -17.21 5.76 -8.92
CA THR A 21 -18.63 5.54 -8.63
C THR A 21 -19.34 6.81 -8.18
N GLU A 22 -18.74 7.56 -7.25
CA GLU A 22 -19.34 8.79 -6.72
C GLU A 22 -19.40 9.90 -7.77
N ARG A 23 -18.40 9.97 -8.65
CA ARG A 23 -18.43 10.92 -9.78
C ARG A 23 -19.48 10.54 -10.82
N LEU A 24 -19.71 9.26 -11.10
CA LEU A 24 -20.79 8.80 -11.97
C LEU A 24 -22.18 9.14 -11.40
N LYS A 25 -22.31 9.25 -10.06
CA LYS A 25 -23.53 9.73 -9.38
C LYS A 25 -23.66 11.26 -9.37
N GLY A 26 -22.76 11.98 -10.03
CA GLY A 26 -22.79 13.44 -10.12
C GLY A 26 -22.14 14.19 -8.95
N LYS A 27 -21.44 13.51 -8.02
CA LYS A 27 -20.72 14.22 -6.96
C LYS A 27 -19.50 14.97 -7.52
N PRO A 28 -19.33 16.27 -7.18
CA PRO A 28 -18.12 17.02 -7.51
C PRO A 28 -16.88 16.40 -6.85
N LEU A 29 -15.73 16.46 -7.54
CA LEU A 29 -14.45 15.94 -7.00
C LEU A 29 -14.08 16.56 -5.64
N ALA A 30 -14.37 17.85 -5.45
CA ALA A 30 -14.08 18.58 -4.22
C ALA A 30 -14.79 18.01 -2.98
N GLU A 31 -15.88 17.26 -3.17
CA GLU A 31 -16.65 16.65 -2.08
C GLU A 31 -16.22 15.20 -1.79
N ILE A 32 -15.27 14.64 -2.56
CA ILE A 32 -14.76 13.30 -2.37
C ILE A 32 -13.41 13.38 -1.66
N PRO A 33 -13.30 12.95 -0.38
CA PRO A 33 -12.07 13.07 0.37
C PRO A 33 -10.90 12.34 -0.32
N PRO A 34 -9.71 12.97 -0.42
CA PRO A 34 -8.53 12.30 -0.91
C PRO A 34 -8.09 11.23 0.09
N GLU A 35 -7.82 10.03 -0.40
CA GLU A 35 -7.26 8.93 0.36
C GLU A 35 -5.85 8.65 -0.14
N LEU A 36 -4.89 8.60 0.78
CA LEU A 36 -3.51 8.27 0.45
C LEU A 36 -3.27 6.77 0.69
N PRO A 37 -2.57 6.07 -0.20
CA PRO A 37 -2.27 4.66 -0.01
C PRO A 37 -1.30 4.46 1.15
N THR A 38 -1.14 3.21 1.60
CA THR A 38 0.00 2.77 2.42
C THR A 38 0.93 1.91 1.58
N ASN A 39 2.15 1.70 2.08
CA ASN A 39 3.11 0.82 1.43
C ASN A 39 3.72 -0.15 2.43
N ILE A 40 3.95 -1.38 1.97
CA ILE A 40 4.94 -2.30 2.51
C ILE A 40 5.61 -3.03 1.34
N CYS A 41 6.94 -3.17 1.41
CA CYS A 41 7.74 -3.97 0.49
C CYS A 41 8.59 -4.93 1.32
N TYR A 42 8.40 -6.23 1.11
CA TYR A 42 9.28 -7.26 1.64
C TYR A 42 10.41 -7.55 0.65
N SER A 43 11.57 -7.96 1.16
CA SER A 43 12.69 -8.43 0.35
C SER A 43 13.29 -9.67 1.00
N PHE A 44 13.22 -10.80 0.30
CA PHE A 44 13.94 -12.00 0.68
C PHE A 44 15.44 -11.75 0.48
N VAL A 45 16.22 -12.07 1.51
CA VAL A 45 17.68 -11.94 1.50
C VAL A 45 18.37 -13.28 1.26
N ASP A 46 17.67 -14.38 1.55
CA ASP A 46 17.96 -15.74 1.12
C ASP A 46 16.64 -16.53 0.98
N SER A 47 16.68 -17.86 1.02
CA SER A 47 15.49 -18.73 0.90
C SER A 47 14.60 -18.79 2.15
N GLU A 48 15.08 -18.32 3.30
CA GLU A 48 14.41 -18.50 4.59
C GLU A 48 14.11 -17.19 5.32
N GLU A 49 14.85 -16.11 5.02
CA GLU A 49 14.78 -14.86 5.75
C GLU A 49 14.41 -13.68 4.85
N ALA A 50 13.70 -12.71 5.43
CA ALA A 50 13.37 -11.45 4.76
C ALA A 50 13.57 -10.23 5.66
N ILE A 51 13.58 -9.07 5.01
CA ILE A 51 13.52 -7.73 5.61
C ILE A 51 12.34 -6.96 5.01
N TRP A 52 11.97 -5.82 5.57
CA TRP A 52 10.90 -5.00 4.99
C TRP A 52 11.08 -3.50 5.22
N VAL A 53 10.43 -2.74 4.33
CA VAL A 53 10.23 -1.29 4.47
C VAL A 53 8.76 -0.95 4.28
N ALA A 54 8.22 -0.13 5.17
CA ALA A 54 6.84 0.33 5.14
C ALA A 54 6.78 1.86 5.17
N ALA A 55 5.70 2.43 4.66
CA ALA A 55 5.46 3.86 4.74
C ALA A 55 3.96 4.17 4.81
N ASN A 56 3.62 5.08 5.72
CA ASN A 56 2.32 5.76 5.76
C ASN A 56 2.48 7.17 5.20
N TYR A 57 1.38 7.74 4.72
CA TYR A 57 1.39 9.04 4.06
C TYR A 57 0.29 9.93 4.58
N SER A 58 0.60 11.21 4.71
CA SER A 58 -0.35 12.25 5.09
C SER A 58 -0.22 13.47 4.17
N TRP A 59 -1.30 14.23 4.03
CA TRP A 59 -1.28 15.52 3.35
C TRP A 59 -0.91 16.62 4.35
N ASP A 60 0.07 17.45 4.00
CA ASP A 60 0.42 18.67 4.72
C ASP A 60 -0.18 19.87 3.97
N GLU A 61 -1.23 20.47 4.54
CA GLU A 61 -1.93 21.60 3.95
C GLU A 61 -1.06 22.87 3.90
N ALA A 62 -0.25 23.14 4.93
CA ALA A 62 0.57 24.34 5.01
C ALA A 62 1.69 24.32 3.96
N ALA A 63 2.30 23.15 3.77
CA ALA A 63 3.36 22.96 2.79
C ALA A 63 2.85 22.45 1.42
N LYS A 64 1.54 22.22 1.27
CA LYS A 64 0.88 21.68 0.06
C LYS A 64 1.61 20.46 -0.52
N GLN A 65 2.00 19.53 0.34
CA GLN A 65 2.79 18.36 -0.05
C GLN A 65 2.41 17.10 0.71
N ILE A 66 2.79 15.95 0.15
CA ILE A 66 2.62 14.65 0.79
C ILE A 66 3.82 14.39 1.72
N LYS A 67 3.55 14.19 3.00
CA LYS A 67 4.52 13.71 3.98
C LYS A 67 4.49 12.19 4.02
N ALA A 68 5.67 11.59 4.16
CA ALA A 68 5.83 10.14 4.31
C ALA A 68 6.45 9.86 5.68
N GLN A 69 5.89 8.91 6.40
CA GLN A 69 6.42 8.37 7.64
C GLN A 69 6.81 6.92 7.36
N SER A 70 8.11 6.69 7.18
CA SER A 70 8.66 5.38 6.84
C SER A 70 9.21 4.66 8.06
N SER A 71 9.04 3.35 8.07
CA SER A 71 9.71 2.43 9.00
C SER A 71 10.34 1.30 8.21
N ALA A 72 11.39 0.70 8.76
CA ALA A 72 12.02 -0.46 8.18
C ALA A 72 12.45 -1.41 9.29
N ASP A 73 12.38 -2.70 9.00
CA ASP A 73 13.07 -3.72 9.75
C ASP A 73 14.16 -4.30 8.87
N ASN A 74 15.40 -4.00 9.23
CA ASN A 74 16.59 -4.50 8.54
C ASN A 74 17.11 -5.80 9.16
N GLN A 75 16.45 -6.34 10.19
CA GLN A 75 16.80 -7.63 10.76
C GLN A 75 16.29 -8.75 9.87
N ARG A 76 17.22 -9.56 9.39
CA ARG A 76 16.92 -10.77 8.64
C ARG A 76 16.21 -11.74 9.58
N SER A 77 15.02 -12.19 9.21
CA SER A 77 14.31 -13.18 10.03
C SER A 77 13.37 -14.06 9.21
N LYS A 78 13.18 -15.28 9.69
CA LYS A 78 12.16 -16.21 9.18
C LYS A 78 10.73 -15.69 9.35
N ALA A 79 10.46 -15.01 10.47
CA ALA A 79 9.15 -14.40 10.71
C ALA A 79 8.78 -13.35 9.64
N ASN A 80 9.76 -12.53 9.22
CA ASN A 80 9.57 -11.59 8.12
C ASN A 80 9.32 -12.31 6.78
N ALA A 81 9.97 -13.46 6.53
CA ALA A 81 9.73 -14.26 5.33
C ALA A 81 8.32 -14.87 5.31
N GLU A 82 7.85 -15.40 6.44
CA GLU A 82 6.48 -15.91 6.58
C GLU A 82 5.45 -14.79 6.36
N ALA A 83 5.68 -13.60 6.94
CA ALA A 83 4.84 -12.43 6.70
C ALA A 83 4.85 -11.99 5.22
N ALA A 84 6.00 -12.05 4.54
CA ALA A 84 6.12 -11.72 3.13
C ALA A 84 5.29 -12.66 2.23
N ILE A 85 5.33 -13.97 2.49
CA ILE A 85 4.51 -14.94 1.75
C ILE A 85 3.02 -14.74 2.07
N GLY A 86 2.67 -14.52 3.33
CA GLY A 86 1.29 -14.21 3.73
C GLY A 86 0.75 -12.97 3.04
N TRP A 87 1.55 -11.90 2.97
CA TRP A 87 1.22 -10.69 2.21
C TRP A 87 1.01 -10.99 0.73
N ALA A 88 1.92 -11.73 0.09
CA ALA A 88 1.85 -12.03 -1.34
C ALA A 88 0.60 -12.87 -1.68
N LEU A 89 0.34 -13.94 -0.91
CA LEU A 89 -0.83 -14.80 -1.10
C LEU A 89 -2.14 -14.04 -0.81
N GLY A 90 -2.18 -13.24 0.26
CA GLY A 90 -3.36 -12.45 0.59
C GLY A 90 -3.71 -11.45 -0.51
N LEU A 91 -2.70 -10.75 -1.03
CA LEU A 91 -2.87 -9.81 -2.14
C LEU A 91 -3.34 -10.54 -3.41
N TRP A 92 -2.69 -11.65 -3.77
CA TRP A 92 -3.08 -12.44 -4.95
C TRP A 92 -4.51 -12.96 -4.86
N ASN A 93 -4.88 -13.52 -3.70
CA ASN A 93 -6.21 -14.08 -3.47
C ASN A 93 -7.31 -13.01 -3.53
N ASP A 94 -7.06 -11.81 -3.01
CA ASP A 94 -8.03 -10.71 -3.12
C ASP A 94 -8.17 -10.20 -4.55
N MET A 95 -7.07 -10.13 -5.32
CA MET A 95 -7.11 -9.65 -6.70
C MET A 95 -7.78 -10.64 -7.65
N PHE A 96 -7.51 -11.93 -7.49
CA PHE A 96 -7.80 -12.94 -8.52
C PHE A 96 -8.65 -14.10 -8.04
N GLY A 97 -9.06 -14.11 -6.77
CA GLY A 97 -9.73 -15.24 -6.14
C GLY A 97 -8.74 -16.25 -5.55
N PRO A 98 -9.23 -17.23 -4.77
CA PRO A 98 -8.38 -18.19 -4.09
C PRO A 98 -7.54 -19.00 -5.07
N ALA A 99 -6.24 -19.11 -4.76
CA ALA A 99 -5.32 -20.04 -5.42
C ALA A 99 -5.65 -21.51 -5.12
#